data_AF-A0A2E2VI72-F1
#
_entry.id   AF-A0A2E2VI72-F1
#
_cell.length_a   1.000
_cell.length_b   1.000
_cell.length_c   1.000
_cell.angle_alpha   90.00
_cell.angle_beta   90.00
_cell.angle_gamma   90.00
#
_symmetry.space_group_name_H-M   'P 1'
#
loop_
_entity.id
_entity.type
_entity.pdbx_description
1 polymer ?
#
loop_
_entity_poly.entity_id
_entity_poly.type
_entity_poly.pdbx_seq_one_letter_code
_entity_poly.pdbx_strand_id
1 'polypeptide(L)' 'MAFKLNHVHLKTPDPQKTAQFYVNTLGANILEETTVGNGRKVCFFEGPDGVHLEFLESVD' A
#
# COMPACT_ATOMS: atom_id res chain seq x y z
N MET A 1 15.57 20.68 -12.94
CA MET A 1 14.56 19.60 -13.02
C MET A 1 14.24 19.16 -11.60
N ALA A 2 12.97 19.11 -11.22
CA ALA A 2 12.56 18.64 -9.89
C ALA A 2 12.19 17.16 -9.97
N PHE A 3 12.67 16.35 -9.02
CA PHE A 3 12.27 14.96 -8.88
C PHE A 3 10.87 14.89 -8.25
N LYS A 4 10.06 13.92 -8.66
CA LYS A 4 8.76 13.62 -8.07
C LYS A 4 8.82 12.29 -7.34
N LEU A 5 8.17 12.21 -6.19
CA LEU A 5 7.94 10.96 -5.48
C LEU A 5 6.85 10.19 -6.25
N ASN A 6 7.12 8.94 -6.60
CA ASN A 6 6.14 8.07 -7.28
C ASN A 6 5.23 7.40 -6.24
N HIS A 7 5.81 6.60 -5.34
CA HIS A 7 5.10 5.91 -4.28
C HIS A 7 6.05 5.62 -3.10
N VAL A 8 5.47 5.25 -1.96
CA VAL A 8 6.20 4.75 -0.78
C VAL A 8 5.80 3.30 -0.52
N HIS A 9 6.81 2.46 -0.29
CA HIS A 9 6.63 1.04 0.00
C HIS A 9 6.83 0.77 1.49
N LEU A 10 5.86 0.10 2.12
CA LEU A 10 5.86 -0.24 3.55
C LEU A 10 5.66 -1.75 3.73
N LYS A 11 6.43 -2.35 4.63
CA LYS A 11 6.28 -3.78 4.97
C LYS A 11 5.33 -3.97 6.14
N THR A 12 4.47 -4.96 6.04
CA THR A 12 3.52 -5.32 7.09
C THR A 12 3.22 -6.82 7.03
N PRO A 13 2.97 -7.52 8.15
CA PRO A 13 2.57 -8.93 8.11
C PRO A 13 1.21 -9.17 7.43
N ASP A 14 0.34 -8.16 7.35
CA ASP A 14 -0.96 -8.26 6.67
C ASP A 14 -1.27 -6.98 5.88
N PRO A 15 -0.92 -6.93 4.58
CA PRO A 15 -1.13 -5.77 3.72
C PRO A 15 -2.59 -5.32 3.62
N GLN A 16 -3.51 -6.27 3.53
CA GLN A 16 -4.93 -6.01 3.33
C GLN A 16 -5.55 -5.39 4.59
N LYS A 17 -5.29 -6.00 5.75
CA LYS A 17 -5.75 -5.45 7.03
C LYS A 17 -5.16 -4.07 7.31
N THR A 18 -3.89 -3.88 6.96
CA THR A 18 -3.22 -2.58 7.14
C THR A 18 -3.85 -1.53 6.22
N ALA A 19 -4.03 -1.81 4.93
CA ALA A 19 -4.69 -0.90 3.99
C ALA A 19 -6.10 -0.51 4.47
N GLN A 20 -6.88 -1.48 4.95
CA GLN A 20 -8.24 -1.22 5.46
C GLN A 20 -8.25 -0.25 6.65
N PHE A 21 -7.24 -0.28 7.52
CA PHE A 21 -7.10 0.71 8.58
C PHE A 21 -6.96 2.14 8.02
N TYR A 22 -6.14 2.33 6.98
CA TYR A 22 -5.95 3.63 6.33
C TYR A 22 -7.21 4.09 5.59
N VAL A 23 -7.95 3.18 4.96
CA VAL A 23 -9.26 3.49 4.36
C VAL A 23 -10.22 4.01 5.43
N ASN A 24 -10.40 3.24 6.51
CA ASN A 24 -11.40 3.53 7.53
C ASN A 24 -11.06 4.75 8.39
N THR A 25 -9.76 5.02 8.60
CA THR A 25 -9.30 6.04 9.55
C THR A 25 -8.92 7.34 8.85
N LEU A 26 -8.35 7.26 7.64
CA LEU A 26 -7.74 8.39 6.95
C LEU A 26 -8.40 8.69 5.60
N GLY A 27 -9.46 7.97 5.22
CA GLY A 27 -10.17 8.19 3.96
C GLY A 27 -9.35 7.80 2.72
N ALA A 28 -8.42 6.85 2.87
CA ALA A 28 -7.69 6.30 1.73
C ALA A 28 -8.59 5.39 0.87
N ASN A 29 -8.18 5.14 -0.37
CA ASN A 29 -8.87 4.25 -1.31
C ASN A 29 -7.94 3.11 -1.74
N ILE A 30 -8.39 1.86 -1.62
CA ILE A 30 -7.65 0.72 -2.17
C ILE A 30 -7.76 0.77 -3.69
N LEU A 31 -6.61 0.73 -4.37
CA LEU A 31 -6.51 0.76 -5.82
C LEU A 31 -6.41 -0.66 -6.39
N GLU A 32 -5.54 -1.48 -5.80
CA GLU A 32 -5.26 -2.83 -6.30
C GLU A 32 -4.78 -3.75 -5.17
N GLU A 33 -5.21 -5.00 -5.23
CA GLU A 33 -4.70 -6.08 -4.38
C GLU A 33 -4.14 -7.17 -5.28
N THR A 34 -2.89 -7.54 -5.07
CA THR A 34 -2.21 -8.53 -5.90
C THR A 34 -1.28 -9.42 -5.09
N THR A 35 -0.84 -10.51 -5.69
CA THR A 35 0.16 -11.40 -5.12
C THR A 35 1.39 -11.36 -6.00
N VAL A 36 2.53 -11.03 -5.41
CA VAL A 36 3.82 -10.93 -6.10
C VAL A 36 4.68 -12.17 -5.83
N GLY A 37 5.84 -12.26 -6.50
CA GLY A 37 6.74 -13.42 -6.44
C GLY A 37 6.96 -13.96 -5.01
N ASN A 38 7.03 -15.29 -4.91
CA ASN A 38 7.02 -16.06 -3.66
C ASN A 38 5.69 -16.06 -2.88
N GLY A 39 4.58 -15.67 -3.51
CA GLY A 39 3.25 -15.73 -2.90
C GLY A 39 2.95 -14.59 -1.94
N ARG A 40 3.77 -13.53 -1.94
CA ARG A 40 3.63 -12.40 -1.02
C ARG A 40 2.45 -11.52 -1.42
N LYS A 41 1.63 -11.14 -0.45
CA LYS A 41 0.52 -10.22 -0.70
C LYS A 41 1.01 -8.78 -0.85
N VAL A 42 0.37 -8.03 -1.74
CA VAL A 42 0.60 -6.61 -1.95
C VAL A 42 -0.75 -5.88 -2.03
N CYS A 43 -0.81 -4.70 -1.42
CA CYS A 43 -1.97 -3.82 -1.52
C CYS A 43 -1.51 -2.40 -1.87
N PHE A 44 -2.01 -1.89 -3.00
CA PHE A 44 -1.84 -0.50 -3.42
C PHE A 44 -3.04 0.32 -2.97
N PHE A 45 -2.77 1.50 -2.44
CA PHE A 45 -3.82 2.42 -2.02
C PHE A 45 -3.40 3.88 -2.26
N GLU A 46 -4.40 4.71 -2.50
CA GLU A 46 -4.26 6.15 -2.63
C GLU A 46 -4.72 6.82 -1.34
N GLY A 47 -3.81 7.58 -0.72
CA GLY A 47 -4.15 8.43 0.40
C GLY A 47 -4.82 9.74 -0.05
N PRO A 48 -5.32 10.53 0.90
CA PRO A 48 -5.73 11.91 0.62
C PRO A 48 -4.64 12.67 -0.13
N ASP A 49 -5.03 13.55 -1.05
CA ASP A 49 -4.14 14.33 -1.92
C ASP A 49 -3.41 13.52 -3.02
N GLY A 50 -3.86 12.31 -3.33
CA GLY A 50 -3.38 11.53 -4.48
C GLY A 50 -2.03 10.88 -4.25
N VAL A 51 -1.63 10.69 -2.99
CA VAL A 51 -0.37 10.01 -2.64
C VAL A 51 -0.53 8.51 -2.83
N HIS A 52 0.38 7.89 -3.58
CA HIS A 52 0.38 6.44 -3.79
C HIS A 52 1.26 5.72 -2.78
N LEU A 53 0.69 4.72 -2.13
CA LEU A 53 1.36 3.87 -1.16
C LEU A 53 1.15 2.40 -1.49
N GLU A 54 2.14 1.60 -1.11
CA GLU A 54 2.15 0.15 -1.31
C GLU A 54 2.48 -0.55 0.02
N PHE A 55 1.62 -1.48 0.43
CA PHE A 55 1.92 -2.43 1.50
C PHE A 55 2.34 -3.77 0.91
N LEU A 56 3.49 -4.29 1.34
CA LEU A 56 3.95 -5.65 1.00
C LEU A 56 4.01 -6.51 2.25
N GLU A 57 3.61 -7.75 2.07
CA GLU A 57 3.68 -8.77 3.10
C GLU A 57 5.13 -8.99 3.54
N SER A 58 5.42 -8.80 4.83
CA SER A 58 6.69 -9.19 5.43
C SER A 58 6.63 -10.67 5.79
N VAL A 59 7.49 -11.46 5.17
CA VAL A 59 7.86 -12.80 5.64
C VAL A 59 9.17 -12.63 6.40
N ASP A 60 9.09 -12.78 7.72
CA ASP A 60 10.27 -12.95 8.59
C ASP A 60 10.94 -14.31 8.34
#